data_AF-A0A5C9DL87-F1
#
_entry.id   AF-A0A5C9DL87-F1
#
_cell.length_a   1.000
_cell.length_b   1.000
_cell.length_c   1.000
_cell.angle_alpha   90.00
_cell.angle_beta   90.00
_cell.angle_gamma   90.00
#
_symmetry.space_group_name_H-M   'P 1'
#
loop_
_entity.id
_entity.type
_entity.pdbx_description
1 polymer ?
#
loop_
_entity_poly.entity_id
_entity_poly.type
_entity_poly.pdbx_seq_one_letter_code
_entity_poly.pdbx_strand_id
1 'polypeptide(L)'
;MPDPQKRYENAAVELRSKGFIYEEGILGEMKEVLARSGYDPGLSETYFRGGSVSWMMLGDVSAEPYKTEKAQMVRKTLFAYAEKRLAELDYLRGFGSAGVHTPFHGARGVKFVIMGNDKERGTLDLVRGEGLNPERILFTGNELYHGGNDNMIRNIPGVTLLSVGEKTDPGEYVVSGGCGTEATRNWIEKICRCLDRGEDWEAILRDIRTGNAHSHRHSCG
;
A
#
# COMPACT_ATOMS: atom_id res chain seq x y z
N MET A 1 -27.35 4.38 8.17
CA MET A 1 -26.37 4.22 7.09
C MET A 1 -27.08 3.72 5.85
N PRO A 2 -26.77 4.20 4.63
CA PRO A 2 -27.40 3.71 3.41
C PRO A 2 -27.14 2.21 3.21
N ASP A 3 -28.15 1.51 2.69
CA ASP A 3 -28.11 0.07 2.38
C ASP A 3 -26.94 -0.26 1.44
N PRO A 4 -25.98 -1.12 1.85
CA PRO A 4 -24.86 -1.54 1.02
C PRO A 4 -25.29 -2.13 -0.32
N GLN A 5 -26.37 -2.91 -0.34
CA GLN A 5 -26.85 -3.58 -1.55
C GLN A 5 -27.28 -2.56 -2.61
N LYS A 6 -28.08 -1.59 -2.20
CA LYS A 6 -28.53 -0.48 -3.06
C LYS A 6 -27.39 0.38 -3.57
N ARG A 7 -26.31 0.56 -2.77
CA ARG A 7 -25.10 1.25 -3.22
C ARG A 7 -24.37 0.49 -4.33
N TYR A 8 -24.26 -0.83 -4.21
CA TYR A 8 -23.63 -1.66 -5.24
C TYR A 8 -24.43 -1.68 -6.54
N GLU A 9 -25.75 -1.76 -6.45
CA GLU A 9 -26.65 -1.70 -7.62
C GLU A 9 -26.52 -0.38 -8.36
N ASN A 10 -26.55 0.74 -7.64
CA ASN A 10 -26.36 2.07 -8.23
C ASN A 10 -24.98 2.21 -8.91
N ALA A 11 -23.92 1.69 -8.26
CA ALA A 11 -22.58 1.69 -8.84
C ALA A 11 -22.50 0.85 -10.11
N ALA A 12 -23.13 -0.32 -10.14
CA ALA A 12 -23.16 -1.20 -11.31
C ALA A 12 -23.91 -0.55 -12.49
N VAL A 13 -25.02 0.15 -12.23
CA VAL A 13 -25.76 0.91 -13.25
C VAL A 13 -24.91 2.03 -13.83
N GLU A 14 -24.24 2.81 -12.96
CA GLU A 14 -23.35 3.90 -13.38
C GLU A 14 -22.13 3.37 -14.16
N LEU A 15 -21.58 2.23 -13.76
CA LEU A 15 -20.50 1.56 -14.49
C LEU A 15 -20.95 1.18 -15.90
N ARG A 16 -22.09 0.51 -16.04
CA ARG A 16 -22.63 0.11 -17.34
C ARG A 16 -22.97 1.31 -18.22
N SER A 17 -23.56 2.37 -17.66
CA SER A 17 -23.94 3.57 -18.42
C SER A 17 -22.73 4.30 -19.03
N LYS A 18 -21.54 4.15 -18.42
CA LYS A 18 -20.28 4.66 -18.95
C LYS A 18 -19.50 3.66 -19.81
N GLY A 19 -20.09 2.52 -20.16
CA GLY A 19 -19.46 1.54 -21.07
C GLY A 19 -18.52 0.54 -20.38
N PHE A 20 -18.63 0.35 -19.07
CA PHE A 20 -17.92 -0.75 -18.39
C PHE A 20 -18.51 -2.11 -18.83
N ILE A 21 -17.63 -3.00 -19.29
CA ILE A 21 -17.93 -4.38 -19.68
C ILE A 21 -17.26 -5.29 -18.65
N TYR A 22 -18.03 -6.11 -17.93
CA TYR A 22 -17.49 -6.90 -16.82
C TYR A 22 -16.70 -8.12 -17.31
N GLU A 23 -16.95 -8.55 -18.54
CA GLU A 23 -16.28 -9.65 -19.24
C GLU A 23 -14.92 -9.24 -19.81
N GLU A 24 -14.69 -7.94 -20.03
CA GLU A 24 -13.46 -7.40 -20.62
C GLU A 24 -12.61 -6.71 -19.55
N GLY A 25 -11.65 -7.45 -19.01
CA GLY A 25 -10.72 -6.93 -18.02
C GLY A 25 -9.34 -6.67 -18.61
N ILE A 26 -8.77 -5.49 -18.34
CA ILE A 26 -7.36 -5.16 -18.64
C ILE A 26 -6.40 -6.24 -18.11
N LEU A 27 -6.73 -6.88 -16.98
CA LEU A 27 -5.95 -8.00 -16.44
C LEU A 27 -5.97 -9.23 -17.34
N GLY A 28 -7.08 -9.52 -18.02
CA GLY A 28 -7.19 -10.59 -19.01
C GLY A 28 -6.26 -10.34 -20.20
N GLU A 29 -6.34 -9.14 -20.78
CA GLU A 29 -5.47 -8.70 -21.87
C GLU A 29 -3.97 -8.77 -21.47
N MET A 30 -3.65 -8.34 -20.24
CA MET A 30 -2.28 -8.40 -19.70
C MET A 30 -1.79 -9.83 -19.46
N LYS A 31 -2.68 -10.77 -19.08
CA LYS A 31 -2.34 -12.19 -18.98
C LYS A 31 -1.94 -12.77 -20.34
N GLU A 32 -2.53 -12.31 -21.44
CA GLU A 32 -2.08 -12.71 -22.79
C GLU A 32 -0.69 -12.18 -23.12
N VAL A 33 -0.38 -10.93 -22.74
CA VAL A 33 0.97 -10.35 -22.89
C VAL A 33 2.00 -11.17 -22.09
N LEU A 34 1.64 -11.57 -20.87
CA LEU A 34 2.46 -12.42 -20.01
C LEU A 34 2.68 -13.81 -20.64
N ALA A 35 1.62 -14.45 -21.16
CA ALA A 35 1.68 -15.74 -21.86
C ALA A 35 2.60 -15.69 -23.08
N ARG A 36 2.46 -14.66 -23.92
CA ARG A 36 3.33 -14.43 -25.10
C ARG A 36 4.79 -14.25 -24.72
N SER A 37 5.07 -13.83 -23.49
CA SER A 37 6.43 -13.68 -22.95
C SER A 37 6.99 -14.99 -22.37
N GLY A 38 6.24 -16.10 -22.44
CA GLY A 38 6.66 -17.42 -21.97
C GLY A 38 6.55 -17.61 -20.46
N TYR A 39 5.64 -16.90 -19.80
CA TYR A 39 5.26 -17.14 -18.41
C TYR A 39 3.85 -17.74 -18.36
N ASP A 40 3.58 -18.57 -17.35
CA ASP A 40 2.23 -19.11 -17.11
C ASP A 40 1.36 -18.10 -16.35
N PRO A 41 0.29 -17.55 -16.96
CA PRO A 41 -0.61 -16.62 -16.28
C PRO A 41 -1.43 -17.27 -15.16
N GLY A 42 -1.54 -18.59 -15.13
CA GLY A 42 -2.21 -19.35 -14.07
C GLY A 42 -1.53 -19.25 -12.72
N LEU A 43 -0.25 -18.87 -12.70
CA LEU A 43 0.52 -18.61 -11.47
C LEU A 43 0.35 -17.19 -10.92
N SER A 44 -0.36 -16.32 -11.64
CA SER A 44 -0.50 -14.93 -11.25
C SER A 44 -1.61 -14.73 -10.22
N GLU A 45 -1.38 -13.84 -9.24
CA GLU A 45 -2.30 -13.59 -8.13
C GLU A 45 -2.84 -12.16 -8.16
N THR A 46 -4.12 -11.97 -7.81
CA THR A 46 -4.76 -10.64 -7.81
C THR A 46 -5.32 -10.30 -6.45
N TYR A 47 -4.96 -9.12 -5.94
CA TYR A 47 -5.39 -8.62 -4.63
C TYR A 47 -6.19 -7.33 -4.79
N PHE A 48 -7.39 -7.32 -4.23
CA PHE A 48 -8.26 -6.15 -4.16
C PHE A 48 -8.15 -5.54 -2.77
N ARG A 49 -7.69 -4.29 -2.67
CA ARG A 49 -7.47 -3.61 -1.37
C ARG A 49 -7.86 -2.14 -1.46
N GLY A 50 -9.01 -1.79 -0.86
CA GLY A 50 -9.37 -0.41 -0.51
C GLY A 50 -9.11 0.65 -1.59
N GLY A 51 -9.52 0.40 -2.84
CA GLY A 51 -9.30 1.31 -3.98
C GLY A 51 -7.96 1.11 -4.71
N SER A 52 -7.33 -0.05 -4.53
CA SER A 52 -6.21 -0.53 -5.36
C SER A 52 -6.41 -1.98 -5.78
N VAL A 53 -5.87 -2.31 -6.95
CA VAL A 53 -5.76 -3.68 -7.45
C VAL A 53 -4.28 -3.96 -7.68
N SER A 54 -3.74 -4.93 -6.95
CA SER A 54 -2.36 -5.40 -7.13
C SER A 54 -2.37 -6.74 -7.84
N TRP A 55 -1.68 -6.85 -8.97
CA TRP A 55 -1.55 -8.08 -9.74
C TRP A 55 -0.11 -8.58 -9.73
N MET A 56 0.14 -9.69 -9.05
CA MET A 56 1.44 -10.34 -8.94
C MET A 56 1.63 -11.28 -10.13
N MET A 57 2.27 -10.78 -11.20
CA MET A 57 2.34 -11.48 -12.49
C MET A 57 3.06 -12.85 -12.44
N LEU A 58 3.88 -13.14 -11.42
CA LEU A 58 4.61 -14.40 -11.23
C LEU A 58 4.27 -15.09 -9.88
N GLY A 59 3.15 -14.74 -9.26
CA GLY A 59 2.72 -15.27 -7.95
C GLY A 59 3.32 -14.53 -6.74
N ASP A 60 2.87 -14.92 -5.53
CA ASP A 60 3.07 -14.13 -4.30
C ASP A 60 4.11 -14.69 -3.29
N VAL A 61 4.73 -15.83 -3.56
CA VAL A 61 5.54 -16.52 -2.53
C VAL A 61 7.00 -16.02 -2.46
N SER A 62 7.57 -15.52 -3.56
CA SER A 62 8.97 -15.06 -3.59
C SER A 62 9.18 -13.83 -4.47
N ALA A 63 10.09 -12.95 -4.06
CA ALA A 63 10.54 -11.81 -4.88
C ALA A 63 11.61 -12.21 -5.91
N GLU A 64 12.32 -13.33 -5.73
CA GLU A 64 13.42 -13.77 -6.59
C GLU A 64 13.03 -13.89 -8.07
N PRO A 65 11.87 -14.49 -8.45
CA PRO A 65 11.49 -14.59 -9.86
C PRO A 65 11.39 -13.24 -10.59
N TYR A 66 11.08 -12.18 -9.84
CA TYR A 66 10.91 -10.82 -10.36
C TYR A 66 12.24 -10.07 -10.57
N LYS A 67 13.35 -10.59 -10.03
CA LYS A 67 14.66 -9.95 -10.14
C LYS A 67 15.34 -10.21 -11.49
N THR A 68 14.91 -11.22 -12.24
CA THR A 68 15.47 -11.55 -13.55
C THR A 68 15.27 -10.42 -14.56
N GLU A 69 16.24 -10.21 -15.47
CA GLU A 69 16.15 -9.20 -16.52
C GLU A 69 14.90 -9.39 -17.40
N LYS A 70 14.59 -10.64 -17.75
CA LYS A 70 13.37 -11.01 -18.49
C LYS A 70 12.11 -10.55 -17.74
N ALA A 71 11.97 -10.84 -16.46
CA ALA A 71 10.80 -10.45 -15.69
C ALA A 71 10.69 -8.91 -15.59
N GLN A 72 11.80 -8.21 -15.41
CA GLN A 72 11.81 -6.75 -15.39
C GLN A 72 11.38 -6.15 -16.73
N MET A 73 11.84 -6.72 -17.86
CA MET A 73 11.47 -6.28 -19.21
C MET A 73 9.98 -6.52 -19.49
N VAL A 74 9.48 -7.73 -19.22
CA VAL A 74 8.06 -8.07 -19.39
C VAL A 74 7.18 -7.17 -18.54
N ARG A 75 7.59 -6.89 -17.30
CA ARG A 75 6.87 -5.96 -16.42
C ARG A 75 6.81 -4.54 -17.00
N LYS A 76 7.90 -4.03 -17.59
CA LYS A 76 7.89 -2.73 -18.30
C LYS A 76 6.89 -2.72 -19.46
N THR A 77 6.85 -3.80 -20.25
CA THR A 77 5.88 -3.95 -21.34
C THR A 77 4.44 -3.95 -20.82
N LEU A 78 4.19 -4.65 -19.72
CA LEU A 78 2.88 -4.69 -19.06
C LEU A 78 2.47 -3.31 -18.52
N PHE A 79 3.40 -2.54 -17.94
CA PHE A 79 3.13 -1.16 -17.52
C PHE A 79 2.76 -0.27 -18.71
N ALA A 80 3.56 -0.26 -19.77
CA ALA A 80 3.28 0.54 -20.96
C ALA A 80 1.94 0.16 -21.62
N TYR A 81 1.62 -1.14 -21.64
CA TYR A 81 0.32 -1.63 -22.10
C TYR A 81 -0.81 -1.08 -21.23
N ALA A 82 -0.67 -1.22 -19.91
CA ALA A 82 -1.67 -0.77 -18.96
C ALA A 82 -1.93 0.74 -19.05
N GLU A 83 -0.88 1.55 -19.11
CA GLU A 83 -0.98 3.01 -19.24
C GLU A 83 -1.71 3.41 -20.53
N LYS A 84 -1.33 2.80 -21.67
CA LYS A 84 -2.01 3.04 -22.94
C LYS A 84 -3.48 2.66 -22.88
N ARG A 85 -3.79 1.47 -22.35
CA ARG A 85 -5.16 0.97 -22.29
C ARG A 85 -6.03 1.81 -21.35
N LEU A 86 -5.52 2.19 -20.18
CA LEU A 86 -6.22 3.10 -19.26
C LEU A 86 -6.49 4.48 -19.89
N ALA A 87 -5.60 4.98 -20.75
CA ALA A 87 -5.83 6.22 -21.48
C ALA A 87 -6.93 6.11 -22.55
N GLU A 88 -7.09 4.93 -23.17
CA GLU A 88 -8.18 4.65 -24.12
C GLU A 88 -9.54 4.48 -23.42
N LEU A 89 -9.55 3.96 -22.18
CA LEU A 89 -10.75 3.75 -21.37
C LEU A 89 -11.17 5.05 -20.66
N ASP A 90 -11.60 6.04 -21.44
CA ASP A 90 -11.95 7.40 -20.99
C ASP A 90 -13.02 7.41 -19.87
N TYR A 91 -13.88 6.39 -19.81
CA TYR A 91 -14.88 6.25 -18.75
C TYR A 91 -14.28 6.09 -17.34
N LEU A 92 -13.05 5.59 -17.20
CA LEU A 92 -12.37 5.48 -15.91
C LEU A 92 -12.04 6.86 -15.32
N ARG A 93 -11.90 7.89 -16.18
CA ARG A 93 -11.82 9.29 -15.73
C ARG A 93 -13.13 9.76 -15.09
N GLY A 94 -14.25 9.10 -15.39
CA GLY A 94 -15.56 9.39 -14.81
C GLY A 94 -15.77 8.88 -13.37
N PHE A 95 -14.82 8.12 -12.79
CA PHE A 95 -14.92 7.55 -11.43
C PHE A 95 -14.18 8.35 -10.35
N GLY A 96 -13.62 9.50 -10.73
CA GLY A 96 -13.02 10.47 -9.82
C GLY A 96 -12.41 11.61 -10.64
N SER A 97 -12.15 12.76 -10.03
CA SER A 97 -11.57 13.93 -10.73
C SER A 97 -10.20 13.65 -11.40
N ALA A 98 -9.62 12.47 -11.19
CA ALA A 98 -8.22 12.19 -11.44
C ALA A 98 -7.92 10.78 -12.05
N GLY A 99 -8.93 9.92 -12.30
CA GLY A 99 -8.76 8.64 -13.01
C GLY A 99 -7.99 7.52 -12.26
N VAL A 100 -7.67 6.42 -12.98
CA VAL A 100 -6.88 5.27 -12.47
C VAL A 100 -5.47 5.34 -13.05
N HIS A 101 -4.45 5.09 -12.23
CA HIS A 101 -3.05 5.10 -12.64
C HIS A 101 -2.24 3.95 -12.02
N THR A 102 -0.97 3.83 -12.41
CA THR A 102 -0.01 2.83 -11.92
C THR A 102 1.08 3.51 -11.07
N PRO A 103 0.86 3.71 -9.75
CA PRO A 103 1.67 4.67 -8.96
C PRO A 103 3.14 4.36 -8.77
N PHE A 104 3.62 3.14 -9.05
CA PHE A 104 5.02 2.81 -8.84
C PHE A 104 5.37 1.47 -9.49
N HIS A 105 6.62 1.33 -9.92
CA HIS A 105 7.20 0.05 -10.30
C HIS A 105 7.48 -0.76 -9.02
N GLY A 106 6.43 -1.28 -8.38
CA GLY A 106 6.60 -2.17 -7.24
C GLY A 106 7.60 -3.29 -7.56
N ALA A 107 8.33 -3.78 -6.54
CA ALA A 107 9.31 -4.85 -6.72
C ALA A 107 8.69 -6.12 -7.35
N ARG A 108 7.36 -6.28 -7.25
CA ARG A 108 6.58 -7.41 -7.75
C ARG A 108 5.31 -6.91 -8.45
N GLY A 109 5.04 -7.44 -9.65
CA GLY A 109 3.76 -7.25 -10.34
C GLY A 109 3.46 -5.84 -10.88
N VAL A 110 2.17 -5.59 -11.14
CA VAL A 110 1.60 -4.30 -11.58
C VAL A 110 0.50 -3.90 -10.59
N LYS A 111 0.49 -2.63 -10.15
CA LYS A 111 -0.51 -2.10 -9.22
C LYS A 111 -1.31 -0.99 -9.87
N PHE A 112 -2.62 -1.10 -9.84
CA PHE A 112 -3.58 -0.09 -10.26
C PHE A 112 -4.15 0.61 -9.03
N VAL A 113 -4.21 1.94 -9.06
CA VAL A 113 -4.72 2.76 -7.95
C VAL A 113 -5.51 3.92 -8.50
N ILE A 114 -6.62 4.24 -7.84
CA ILE A 114 -7.37 5.46 -8.12
C ILE A 114 -6.48 6.66 -7.73
N MET A 115 -6.32 7.65 -8.60
CA MET A 115 -5.48 8.81 -8.30
C MET A 115 -5.98 9.55 -7.05
N GLY A 116 -5.06 9.92 -6.16
CA GLY A 116 -5.37 10.45 -4.83
C GLY A 116 -5.78 9.39 -3.80
N ASN A 117 -5.86 8.11 -4.16
CA ASN A 117 -6.04 7.01 -3.21
C ASN A 117 -4.69 6.49 -2.71
N ASP A 118 -3.99 7.35 -2.00
CA ASP A 118 -2.69 7.07 -1.42
C ASP A 118 -2.80 6.88 0.11
N LYS A 119 -1.65 6.66 0.77
CA LYS A 119 -1.66 6.41 2.21
C LYS A 119 -2.01 7.68 3.00
N GLU A 120 -1.67 8.86 2.49
CA GLU A 120 -2.02 10.13 3.15
C GLU A 120 -3.54 10.28 3.20
N ARG A 121 -4.22 10.11 2.06
CA ARG A 121 -5.68 10.12 1.99
C ARG A 121 -6.30 9.08 2.91
N GLY A 122 -5.79 7.85 2.93
CA GLY A 122 -6.29 6.79 3.80
C GLY A 122 -6.13 7.11 5.30
N THR A 123 -5.01 7.70 5.70
CA THR A 123 -4.80 8.12 7.08
C THR A 123 -5.64 9.35 7.44
N LEU A 124 -5.83 10.30 6.52
CA LEU A 124 -6.73 11.44 6.72
C LEU A 124 -8.19 11.01 6.88
N ASP A 125 -8.63 9.94 6.21
CA ASP A 125 -9.96 9.36 6.43
C ASP A 125 -10.13 8.85 7.88
N LEU A 126 -9.09 8.21 8.45
CA LEU A 126 -9.12 7.81 9.87
C LEU A 126 -9.21 9.02 10.81
N VAL A 127 -8.46 10.09 10.49
CA VAL A 127 -8.43 11.30 11.33
C VAL A 127 -9.73 12.08 11.25
N ARG A 128 -10.20 12.36 10.04
CA ARG A 128 -11.34 13.26 9.79
C ARG A 128 -12.67 12.52 9.79
N GLY A 129 -12.70 11.31 9.24
CA GLY A 129 -13.91 10.50 9.13
C GLY A 129 -14.22 9.75 10.43
N GLU A 130 -13.21 9.12 11.02
CA GLU A 130 -13.36 8.31 12.24
C GLU A 130 -12.99 9.07 13.53
N GLY A 131 -12.53 10.32 13.42
CA GLY A 131 -12.19 11.16 14.58
C GLY A 131 -10.93 10.71 15.34
N LEU A 132 -10.05 9.91 14.71
CA LEU A 132 -8.85 9.42 15.36
C LEU A 132 -7.82 10.56 15.52
N ASN A 133 -7.36 10.81 16.75
CA ASN A 133 -6.29 11.78 16.98
C ASN A 133 -5.00 11.31 16.28
N PRO A 134 -4.38 12.11 15.37
CA PRO A 134 -3.13 11.74 14.71
C PRO A 134 -2.02 11.33 15.69
N GLU A 135 -1.96 11.97 16.86
CA GLU A 135 -0.96 11.66 17.90
C GLU A 135 -1.09 10.25 18.47
N ARG A 136 -2.23 9.58 18.24
CA ARG A 136 -2.51 8.20 18.63
C ARG A 136 -2.28 7.20 17.48
N ILE A 137 -1.71 7.63 16.37
CA ILE A 137 -1.43 6.75 15.22
C ILE A 137 0.06 6.41 15.20
N LEU A 138 0.34 5.10 15.14
CA LEU A 138 1.65 4.56 14.77
C LEU A 138 1.58 4.07 13.32
N PHE A 139 2.40 4.65 12.47
CA PHE A 139 2.61 4.17 11.11
C PHE A 139 3.98 3.50 11.01
N THR A 140 4.02 2.25 10.57
CA THR A 140 5.24 1.51 10.27
C THR A 140 5.44 1.40 8.76
N GLY A 141 6.60 1.85 8.28
CA GLY A 141 6.91 1.88 6.85
C GLY A 141 8.37 1.57 6.55
N ASN A 142 8.65 1.09 5.35
CA ASN A 142 10.00 0.79 4.87
C ASN A 142 10.48 1.78 3.78
N GLU A 143 9.61 2.69 3.33
CA GLU A 143 9.91 3.69 2.31
C GLU A 143 9.68 5.13 2.80
N LEU A 144 10.10 5.43 4.04
CA LEU A 144 10.00 6.76 4.65
C LEU A 144 11.18 7.67 4.21
N TYR A 145 11.35 7.83 2.91
CA TYR A 145 12.35 8.71 2.28
C TYR A 145 11.75 9.42 1.07
N HIS A 146 12.38 10.50 0.58
CA HIS A 146 11.91 11.27 -0.55
C HIS A 146 11.72 10.39 -1.80
N GLY A 147 10.49 10.37 -2.35
CA GLY A 147 10.10 9.53 -3.47
C GLY A 147 9.65 8.11 -3.09
N GLY A 148 9.73 7.73 -1.81
CA GLY A 148 9.20 6.48 -1.28
C GLY A 148 7.68 6.54 -1.07
N ASN A 149 7.00 5.40 -1.24
CA ASN A 149 5.53 5.34 -1.20
C ASN A 149 4.95 5.50 0.22
N ASP A 150 5.74 5.38 1.27
CA ASP A 150 5.31 5.64 2.66
C ASP A 150 5.48 7.11 3.06
N ASN A 151 6.31 7.85 2.32
CA ASN A 151 6.77 9.18 2.70
C ASN A 151 5.64 10.21 2.81
N MET A 152 4.55 10.02 2.05
CA MET A 152 3.35 10.86 2.09
C MET A 152 2.69 10.96 3.48
N ILE A 153 2.86 9.97 4.36
CA ILE A 153 2.28 10.05 5.73
C ILE A 153 2.90 11.19 6.54
N ARG A 154 4.11 11.64 6.19
CA ARG A 154 4.75 12.81 6.82
C ARG A 154 3.94 14.10 6.67
N ASN A 155 3.02 14.15 5.71
CA ASN A 155 2.14 15.30 5.51
C ASN A 155 1.02 15.40 6.56
N ILE A 156 0.92 14.43 7.48
CA ILE A 156 -0.09 14.38 8.55
C ILE A 156 0.61 14.60 9.89
N PRO A 157 0.59 15.85 10.43
CA PRO A 157 1.26 16.18 11.68
C PRO A 157 0.76 15.33 12.84
N GLY A 158 1.68 14.93 13.72
CA GLY A 158 1.39 14.18 14.95
C GLY A 158 1.44 12.65 14.78
N VAL A 159 1.38 12.11 13.57
CA VAL A 159 1.52 10.65 13.36
C VAL A 159 2.94 10.21 13.73
N THR A 160 3.07 9.19 14.57
CA THR A 160 4.37 8.57 14.87
C THR A 160 4.80 7.70 13.69
N LEU A 161 5.98 7.96 13.14
CA LEU A 161 6.50 7.26 11.95
C LEU A 161 7.67 6.36 12.35
N LEU A 162 7.42 5.05 12.42
CA LEU A 162 8.45 4.06 12.74
C LEU A 162 9.01 3.45 11.46
N SER A 163 10.24 3.82 11.13
CA SER A 163 10.89 3.36 9.90
C SER A 163 11.60 2.03 10.09
N VAL A 164 11.24 1.04 9.29
CA VAL A 164 11.84 -0.31 9.27
C VAL A 164 12.53 -0.62 7.93
N GLY A 165 12.90 0.42 7.18
CA GLY A 165 13.52 0.32 5.86
C GLY A 165 15.04 0.56 5.86
N GLU A 166 15.72 0.09 4.82
CA GLU A 166 17.15 0.34 4.60
C GLU A 166 17.48 1.83 4.39
N LYS A 167 16.49 2.60 3.89
CA LYS A 167 16.61 4.04 3.64
C LYS A 167 15.52 4.77 4.39
N THR A 168 15.89 5.87 5.05
CA THR A 168 14.98 6.73 5.82
C THR A 168 15.53 8.14 5.82
N ASP A 169 14.68 9.12 5.53
CA ASP A 169 15.04 10.53 5.75
C ASP A 169 14.74 10.93 7.19
N PRO A 170 15.54 11.80 7.83
CA PRO A 170 15.16 12.34 9.14
C PRO A 170 13.87 13.16 9.04
N GLY A 171 13.18 13.37 10.16
CA GLY A 171 11.97 14.19 10.19
C GLY A 171 11.33 14.23 11.57
N GLU A 172 10.43 15.20 11.74
CA GLU A 172 9.59 15.28 12.94
C GLU A 172 8.75 13.99 13.06
N TYR A 173 8.73 13.40 14.26
CA TYR A 173 8.07 12.12 14.56
C TYR A 173 8.62 10.87 13.85
N VAL A 174 9.73 10.96 13.11
CA VAL A 174 10.39 9.81 12.47
C VAL A 174 11.35 9.14 13.43
N VAL A 175 11.12 7.85 13.68
CA VAL A 175 11.91 7.00 14.57
C VAL A 175 12.54 5.89 13.74
N SER A 176 13.84 5.66 13.94
CA SER A 176 14.52 4.50 13.35
C SER A 176 14.12 3.24 14.12
N GLY A 177 13.43 2.34 13.44
CA GLY A 177 12.95 1.07 13.97
C GLY A 177 13.85 -0.12 13.66
N GLY A 178 14.95 0.06 12.93
CA GLY A 178 15.77 -1.02 12.39
C GLY A 178 15.42 -1.32 10.93
N CYS A 179 15.74 -2.52 10.44
CA CYS A 179 15.51 -2.89 9.04
C CYS A 179 14.85 -4.27 8.91
N GLY A 180 13.86 -4.35 8.02
CA GLY A 180 13.29 -5.61 7.55
C GLY A 180 12.19 -6.20 8.44
N THR A 181 11.84 -7.44 8.12
CA THR A 181 10.73 -8.17 8.76
C THR A 181 11.01 -8.51 10.22
N GLU A 182 12.27 -8.76 10.58
CA GLU A 182 12.68 -9.01 11.96
C GLU A 182 12.51 -7.77 12.83
N ALA A 183 12.97 -6.61 12.37
CA ALA A 183 12.75 -5.34 13.07
C ALA A 183 11.25 -5.07 13.27
N THR A 184 10.45 -5.28 12.22
CA THR A 184 8.99 -5.14 12.28
C THR A 184 8.38 -6.05 13.35
N ARG A 185 8.77 -7.33 13.37
CA ARG A 185 8.30 -8.31 14.35
C ARG A 185 8.67 -7.91 15.78
N ASN A 186 9.92 -7.53 16.02
CA ASN A 186 10.42 -7.13 17.33
C ASN A 186 9.64 -5.94 17.90
N TRP A 187 9.29 -4.96 17.06
CA TRP A 187 8.45 -3.83 17.46
C TRP A 187 7.03 -4.24 17.79
N ILE A 188 6.39 -5.08 16.96
CA ILE A 188 5.04 -5.59 17.22
C ILE A 188 5.02 -6.34 18.55
N GLU A 189 5.91 -7.30 18.74
CA GLU A 189 5.99 -8.07 19.99
C GLU A 189 6.17 -7.18 21.21
N LYS A 190 7.03 -6.17 21.09
CA LYS A 190 7.28 -5.24 22.18
C LYS A 190 6.05 -4.40 22.52
N ILE A 191 5.39 -3.84 21.50
CA ILE A 191 4.17 -3.05 21.68
C ILE A 191 3.08 -3.91 22.33
N CYS A 192 2.90 -5.14 21.85
CA CYS A 192 1.96 -6.09 22.45
C CYS A 192 2.29 -6.34 23.93
N ARG A 193 3.57 -6.57 24.29
CA ARG A 193 3.96 -6.76 25.70
C ARG A 193 3.67 -5.55 26.58
N CYS A 194 3.83 -4.32 26.08
CA CYS A 194 3.45 -3.10 26.82
C CYS A 194 1.94 -3.05 27.03
N LEU A 195 1.14 -3.32 25.99
CA LEU A 195 -0.31 -3.35 26.07
C LEU A 195 -0.81 -4.45 27.01
N ASP A 196 -0.20 -5.64 27.00
CA ASP A 196 -0.55 -6.76 27.89
C ASP A 196 -0.28 -6.44 29.37
N ARG A 197 0.66 -5.53 29.64
CA ARG A 197 0.94 -5.00 31.00
C ARG A 197 -0.03 -3.88 31.42
N GLY A 198 -0.92 -3.46 30.53
CA GLY A 198 -1.85 -2.34 30.77
C GLY A 198 -1.19 -0.97 30.62
N GLU A 199 -0.07 -0.85 29.91
CA GLU A 199 0.52 0.45 29.59
C GLU A 199 -0.40 1.25 28.67
N ASP A 200 -0.54 2.55 28.94
CA ASP A 200 -1.36 3.44 28.13
C ASP A 200 -0.76 3.65 26.72
N TRP A 201 -1.61 3.66 25.70
CA TRP A 201 -1.17 3.77 24.31
C TRP A 201 -0.42 5.07 24.01
N GLU A 202 -0.84 6.21 24.58
CA GLU A 202 -0.15 7.48 24.37
C GLU A 202 1.24 7.46 25.04
N ALA A 203 1.35 6.81 26.19
CA ALA A 203 2.64 6.60 26.85
C ALA A 203 3.58 5.75 25.98
N ILE A 204 3.09 4.64 25.41
CA ILE A 204 3.87 3.78 24.50
C ILE A 204 4.36 4.59 23.29
N LEU A 205 3.50 5.39 22.65
CA LEU A 205 3.89 6.22 21.50
C LEU A 205 4.93 7.28 21.86
N ARG A 206 4.78 7.91 23.02
CA ARG A 206 5.77 8.87 23.53
C ARG A 206 7.13 8.20 23.78
N ASP A 207 7.14 6.99 24.29
CA ASP A 207 8.39 6.24 24.53
C ASP A 207 9.06 5.79 23.23
N ILE A 208 8.26 5.48 22.20
CA ILE A 208 8.77 5.25 20.84
C ILE A 208 9.40 6.53 20.29
N ARG A 209 8.72 7.67 20.35
CA ARG A 209 9.21 8.97 19.84
C ARG A 209 10.50 9.44 20.52
N THR A 210 10.62 9.20 21.82
CA THR A 210 11.78 9.65 22.62
C THR A 210 12.96 8.68 22.59
N GLY A 211 12.81 7.51 21.97
CA GLY A 211 13.87 6.49 21.94
C GLY A 211 14.10 5.76 23.28
N ASN A 212 13.29 6.07 24.31
CA ASN A 212 13.26 5.32 25.58
C ASN A 212 12.83 3.86 25.36
N ALA A 213 12.19 3.58 24.23
CA ALA A 213 11.99 2.26 23.73
C ALA A 213 13.29 1.39 23.61
N HIS A 214 14.48 1.97 23.48
CA HIS A 214 15.74 1.21 23.38
C HIS A 214 16.39 0.87 24.73
N SER A 215 15.87 1.38 25.85
CA SER A 215 16.60 1.37 27.13
C SER A 215 16.17 0.31 28.14
N HIS A 216 15.15 -0.52 27.88
CA HIS A 216 14.94 -1.76 28.64
C HIS A 216 15.89 -2.86 28.14
N ARG A 217 17.18 -2.61 28.38
CA ARG A 217 18.20 -3.66 28.45
C ARG A 217 17.69 -4.73 29.40
N HIS A 218 17.86 -5.99 28.99
CA HIS A 218 17.88 -7.13 29.88
C HIS A 218 18.67 -6.80 31.16
N SER A 219 17.95 -6.54 32.25
CA SER A 219 18.45 -6.87 33.58
C SER A 219 18.28 -8.38 33.75
N CYS A 220 19.18 -9.14 33.11
CA CYS A 220 19.51 -10.47 33.62
C CYS A 220 20.33 -10.24 34.88
N GLY A 221 19.66 -10.33 36.03
CA GLY A 221 20.29 -10.82 37.25
C GLY A 221 20.35 -12.35 37.22
#